data_AF-A0A6H0Y4T4-F1
#
_entry.id   AF-A0A6H0Y4T4-F1
#
_cell.length_a   1.000
_cell.length_b   1.000
_cell.length_c   1.000
_cell.angle_alpha   90.00
_cell.angle_beta   90.00
_cell.angle_gamma   90.00
#
_symmetry.space_group_name_H-M   'P 1'
#
loop_
_entity.id
_entity.type
_entity.pdbx_description
1 polymer ?
#
loop_
_entity_poly.entity_id
_entity_poly.type
_entity_poly.pdbx_seq_one_letter_code
_entity_poly.pdbx_strand_id
1 'polypeptide(L)'
;MAMSEQLRLLFNITHFFADLGQDFTAAVAPACIILLQTTWPAPVLQPTLASVINALLCLDLKAAAGLRQKDGSPSTTIHKDVVRSLVKVLDRATLEHDEKDLEQGAAPLCTLLRKVYELADGDVRGEMQGLLLPTEHDRRKPLGQGSSISARLLRMCGSPLLPSLRENISNLLYELSDKDPERFVYNVGYGHASGFLLSHNIAVPVDGVSQEIPSSDPVNPVTGQNLAMESDDHDGLPEMTDEEKEREAERLFVLFERLKATGVVDVKNPVEDYRDKQ
;
A
#
# COMPACT_ATOMS: atom_id res chain seq x y z
N MET A 1 30.40 6.33 -11.68
CA MET A 1 31.10 5.04 -11.78
C MET A 1 31.81 4.67 -10.47
N ALA A 2 32.74 5.47 -9.92
CA ALA A 2 33.39 5.11 -8.65
C ALA A 2 32.41 4.91 -7.48
N MET A 3 31.45 5.83 -7.32
CA MET A 3 30.44 5.75 -6.26
C MET A 3 29.54 4.51 -6.36
N SER A 4 29.08 4.15 -7.56
CA SER A 4 28.22 2.96 -7.74
C SER A 4 28.96 1.66 -7.42
N GLU A 5 30.24 1.56 -7.79
CA GLU A 5 31.06 0.39 -7.47
C GLU A 5 31.38 0.31 -5.96
N GLN A 6 31.62 1.43 -5.30
CA GLN A 6 31.79 1.48 -3.84
C GLN A 6 30.52 1.03 -3.10
N LEU A 7 29.34 1.46 -3.55
CA LEU A 7 28.07 1.05 -2.96
C LEU A 7 27.75 -0.42 -3.23
N ARG A 8 28.08 -0.93 -4.41
CA ARG A 8 27.98 -2.38 -4.72
C ARG A 8 28.92 -3.20 -3.86
N LEU A 9 30.15 -2.75 -3.67
CA LEU A 9 31.10 -3.40 -2.78
C LEU A 9 30.58 -3.40 -1.34
N LEU A 10 30.06 -2.27 -0.86
CA LEU A 10 29.45 -2.15 0.45
C LEU A 10 28.27 -3.13 0.61
N PHE A 11 27.37 -3.18 -0.37
CA PHE A 11 26.26 -4.12 -0.40
C PHE A 11 26.74 -5.57 -0.35
N ASN A 12 27.71 -5.95 -1.18
CA ASN A 12 28.23 -7.32 -1.21
C ASN A 12 28.87 -7.72 0.12
N ILE A 13 29.70 -6.84 0.71
CA ILE A 13 30.36 -7.11 2.00
C ILE A 13 29.33 -7.26 3.10
N THR A 14 28.38 -6.32 3.21
CA THR A 14 27.34 -6.34 4.26
C THR A 14 26.33 -7.48 4.07
N HIS A 15 26.08 -7.91 2.84
CA HIS A 15 25.19 -9.02 2.54
C HIS A 15 25.81 -10.39 2.89
N PHE A 16 27.07 -10.63 2.51
CA PHE A 16 27.74 -11.92 2.76
C PHE A 16 28.37 -12.01 4.16
N PHE A 17 28.75 -10.89 4.75
CA PHE A 17 29.39 -10.83 6.06
C PHE A 17 28.59 -9.89 6.99
N ALA A 18 27.44 -10.39 7.46
CA ALA A 18 26.54 -9.64 8.34
C ALA A 18 27.23 -9.16 9.64
N ASP A 19 28.22 -9.89 10.13
CA ASP A 19 29.00 -9.56 11.34
C ASP A 19 29.78 -8.24 11.21
N LEU A 20 30.20 -7.88 9.98
CA LEU A 20 30.90 -6.62 9.69
C LEU A 20 29.94 -5.44 9.47
N GLY A 21 28.62 -5.67 9.45
CA GLY A 21 27.63 -4.62 9.20
C GLY A 21 27.68 -3.48 10.23
N GLN A 22 28.05 -3.78 11.47
CA GLN A 22 28.16 -2.78 12.55
C GLN A 22 29.30 -1.77 12.30
N ASP A 23 30.40 -2.18 11.68
CA ASP A 23 31.53 -1.30 11.36
C ASP A 23 31.18 -0.29 10.25
N PHE A 24 30.24 -0.65 9.37
CA PHE A 24 29.78 0.19 8.28
C PHE A 24 28.59 1.10 8.66
N THR A 25 28.14 1.09 9.91
CA THR A 25 27.02 1.94 10.38
C THR A 25 27.27 3.44 10.11
N ALA A 26 28.52 3.88 10.15
CA ALA A 26 28.90 5.27 9.83
C ALA A 26 28.65 5.66 8.36
N ALA A 27 28.48 4.68 7.46
CA ALA A 27 28.20 4.90 6.04
C ALA A 27 26.72 5.25 5.76
N VAL A 28 25.82 5.08 6.73
CA VAL A 28 24.39 5.39 6.59
C VAL A 28 24.18 6.89 6.34
N ALA A 29 24.82 7.76 7.14
CA ALA A 29 24.63 9.22 7.00
C ALA A 29 25.06 9.76 5.62
N PRO A 30 26.26 9.40 5.10
CA PRO A 30 26.66 9.74 3.74
C PRO A 30 25.70 9.20 2.66
N ALA A 31 25.18 7.98 2.81
CA ALA A 31 24.23 7.40 1.86
C ALA A 31 22.89 8.18 1.85
N CYS A 32 22.39 8.61 3.01
CA CYS A 32 21.22 9.47 3.11
C CYS A 32 21.46 10.85 2.49
N ILE A 33 22.63 11.47 2.73
CA ILE A 33 23.00 12.77 2.13
C ILE A 33 23.00 12.66 0.60
N ILE A 34 23.61 11.60 0.06
CA ILE A 34 23.61 11.34 -1.38
C ILE A 34 22.18 11.25 -1.91
N LEU A 35 21.29 10.56 -1.21
CA LEU A 35 19.89 10.40 -1.61
C LEU A 35 19.11 11.74 -1.60
N LEU A 36 19.49 12.68 -0.73
CA LEU A 36 18.89 14.01 -0.64
C LEU A 36 19.48 15.01 -1.66
N GLN A 37 20.78 14.93 -1.91
CA GLN A 37 21.49 15.90 -2.75
C GLN A 37 21.48 15.52 -4.24
N THR A 38 21.26 14.25 -4.57
CA THR A 38 21.28 13.77 -5.95
C THR A 38 19.91 13.97 -6.59
N THR A 39 19.85 14.75 -7.67
CA THR A 39 18.69 14.76 -8.56
C THR A 39 18.76 13.56 -9.50
N TRP A 40 17.87 12.59 -9.31
CA TRP A 40 17.85 11.37 -10.12
C TRP A 40 17.32 11.66 -11.53
N PRO A 41 18.15 11.48 -12.59
CA PRO A 41 17.71 11.67 -13.97
C PRO A 41 16.69 10.59 -14.36
N ALA A 42 15.78 10.92 -15.27
CA ALA A 42 14.88 9.94 -15.86
C ALA A 42 15.67 8.99 -16.79
N PRO A 43 15.41 7.67 -16.79
CA PRO A 43 14.44 6.96 -15.96
C PRO A 43 14.95 6.72 -14.53
N VAL A 44 14.11 6.94 -13.50
CA VAL A 44 14.56 7.02 -12.09
C VAL A 44 15.25 5.76 -11.53
N LEU A 45 14.83 4.53 -11.90
CA LEU A 45 15.40 3.27 -11.41
C LEU A 45 16.74 2.91 -12.07
N GLN A 46 17.66 3.88 -12.18
CA GLN A 46 19.00 3.63 -12.71
C GLN A 46 19.80 2.72 -11.75
N PRO A 47 20.80 1.98 -12.26
CA PRO A 47 21.66 1.12 -11.46
C PRO A 47 22.35 1.82 -10.28
N THR A 48 22.57 3.14 -10.38
CA THR A 48 23.16 3.98 -9.32
C THR A 48 22.21 4.10 -8.12
N LEU A 49 20.95 4.44 -8.35
CA LEU A 49 19.93 4.52 -7.31
C LEU A 49 19.67 3.14 -6.70
N ALA A 50 19.55 2.10 -7.53
CA ALA A 50 19.37 0.74 -7.05
C ALA A 50 20.51 0.31 -6.11
N SER A 51 21.76 0.67 -6.43
CA SER A 51 22.91 0.39 -5.58
C SER A 51 22.86 1.16 -4.24
N VAL A 52 22.35 2.40 -4.23
CA VAL A 52 22.13 3.17 -2.99
C VAL A 52 21.05 2.53 -2.12
N ILE A 53 19.89 2.19 -2.72
CA ILE A 53 18.76 1.56 -2.00
C ILE A 53 19.20 0.22 -1.40
N ASN A 54 19.87 -0.62 -2.20
CA ASN A 54 20.36 -1.92 -1.74
C ASN A 54 21.40 -1.78 -0.63
N ALA A 55 22.33 -0.82 -0.74
CA ALA A 55 23.27 -0.53 0.34
C ALA A 55 22.54 -0.10 1.62
N LEU A 56 21.57 0.81 1.55
CA LEU A 56 20.77 1.24 2.70
C LEU A 56 19.96 0.11 3.34
N LEU A 57 19.50 -0.86 2.55
CA LEU A 57 18.77 -2.04 3.04
C LEU A 57 19.63 -2.98 3.88
N CYS A 58 20.91 -3.12 3.55
CA CYS A 58 21.84 -4.01 4.23
C CYS A 58 22.54 -3.38 5.44
N LEU A 59 22.51 -2.05 5.55
CA LEU A 59 23.07 -1.34 6.69
C LEU A 59 22.13 -1.41 7.91
N ASP A 60 22.72 -1.41 9.10
CA ASP A 60 21.97 -1.35 10.36
C ASP A 60 21.48 0.08 10.65
N LEU A 61 20.30 0.39 10.12
CA LEU A 61 19.62 1.67 10.33
C LEU A 61 19.29 1.92 11.82
N LYS A 62 19.11 0.86 12.62
CA LYS A 62 18.81 0.97 14.06
C LYS A 62 20.04 1.39 14.85
N ALA A 63 21.19 0.79 14.55
CA ALA A 63 22.46 1.23 15.12
C ALA A 63 22.82 2.66 14.67
N ALA A 64 22.50 3.04 13.43
CA ALA A 64 22.75 4.37 12.89
C ALA A 64 21.86 5.47 13.50
N ALA A 65 20.65 5.15 13.95
CA ALA A 65 19.79 6.07 14.70
C ALA A 65 20.36 6.37 16.11
N GLY A 66 21.17 5.46 16.67
CA GLY A 66 21.85 5.65 17.96
C GLY A 66 23.12 6.50 17.88
N LEU A 67 23.68 6.74 16.68
CA LEU A 67 24.92 7.50 16.49
C LEU A 67 24.63 9.01 16.53
N ARG A 68 24.88 9.67 17.65
CA ARG A 68 24.79 11.14 17.77
C ARG A 68 25.70 11.84 16.76
N GLN A 69 25.19 12.87 16.08
CA GLN A 69 26.03 13.79 15.32
C GLN A 69 26.95 14.58 16.27
N LYS A 70 28.12 15.00 15.78
CA LYS A 70 29.10 15.77 16.55
C LYS A 70 28.58 17.12 17.07
N ASP A 71 27.44 17.59 16.56
CA ASP A 71 26.83 18.87 16.90
C ASP A 71 25.79 18.79 18.04
N GLY A 72 25.64 17.64 18.69
CA GLY A 72 24.75 17.49 19.85
C GLY A 72 23.25 17.47 19.53
N SER A 73 22.87 17.61 18.26
CA SER A 73 21.54 17.29 17.75
C SER A 73 21.31 15.77 17.77
N PRO A 74 20.09 15.29 18.08
CA PRO A 74 19.76 13.88 17.88
C PRO A 74 19.96 13.57 16.39
N SER A 75 20.78 12.58 16.08
CA SER A 75 20.86 12.06 14.72
C SER A 75 19.61 11.24 14.48
N THR A 76 18.50 11.91 14.17
CA THR A 76 17.39 11.27 13.47
C THR A 76 17.86 11.03 12.04
N THR A 77 18.73 10.04 11.86
CA THR A 77 19.28 9.60 10.56
C THR A 77 18.16 9.33 9.54
N ILE A 78 16.95 9.09 10.03
CA ILE A 78 15.68 9.10 9.30
C ILE A 78 15.00 10.46 9.50
N HIS A 79 15.33 11.44 8.66
CA HIS A 79 14.60 12.70 8.58
C HIS A 79 13.41 12.60 7.62
N LYS A 80 12.41 13.44 7.87
CA LYS A 80 11.25 13.67 7.00
C LYS A 80 11.62 13.86 5.52
N ASP A 81 12.75 14.51 5.25
CA ASP A 81 13.24 14.74 3.90
C ASP A 81 13.71 13.46 3.19
N VAL A 82 14.30 12.51 3.92
CA VAL A 82 14.75 11.22 3.35
C VAL A 82 13.53 10.41 2.92
N VAL A 83 12.52 10.34 3.79
CA VAL A 83 11.22 9.72 3.48
C VAL A 83 10.59 10.39 2.27
N ARG A 84 10.50 11.72 2.25
CA ARG A 84 9.93 12.46 1.12
C ARG A 84 10.67 12.20 -0.18
N SER A 85 12.00 12.08 -0.13
CA SER A 85 12.81 11.75 -1.31
C SER A 85 12.54 10.31 -1.80
N LEU A 86 12.48 9.33 -0.90
CA LEU A 86 12.14 7.94 -1.23
C LEU A 86 10.72 7.82 -1.83
N VAL A 87 9.75 8.53 -1.26
CA VAL A 87 8.38 8.58 -1.78
C VAL A 87 8.34 9.25 -3.15
N LYS A 88 9.07 10.36 -3.37
CA LYS A 88 9.19 10.99 -4.70
C LYS A 88 9.83 10.07 -5.73
N VAL A 89 10.81 9.27 -5.32
CA VAL A 89 11.45 8.26 -6.17
C VAL A 89 10.43 7.19 -6.55
N LEU A 90 9.67 6.67 -5.58
CA LEU A 90 8.59 5.70 -5.82
C LEU A 90 7.54 6.30 -6.77
N ASP A 91 7.14 7.54 -6.52
CA ASP A 91 6.15 8.26 -7.32
C ASP A 91 6.57 8.34 -8.80
N ARG A 92 7.79 8.80 -9.04
CA ARG A 92 8.35 8.87 -10.39
C ARG A 92 8.56 7.48 -11.01
N ALA A 93 8.98 6.50 -10.22
CA ALA A 93 9.12 5.12 -10.69
C ALA A 93 7.79 4.58 -11.24
N THR A 94 6.68 4.85 -10.55
CA THR A 94 5.33 4.42 -10.97
C THR A 94 4.79 5.15 -12.22
N LEU A 95 5.41 6.26 -12.62
CA LEU A 95 5.01 7.04 -13.81
C LEU A 95 5.90 6.78 -15.03
N GLU A 96 7.19 6.52 -14.81
CA GLU A 96 8.19 6.45 -15.88
C GLU A 96 8.50 5.02 -16.35
N HIS A 97 8.19 3.99 -15.56
CA HIS A 97 8.61 2.60 -15.83
C HIS A 97 7.44 1.67 -16.15
N ASP A 98 7.71 0.70 -17.03
CA ASP A 98 6.80 -0.41 -17.31
C ASP A 98 6.70 -1.36 -16.10
N GLU A 99 5.58 -2.07 -15.99
CA GLU A 99 5.31 -2.97 -14.86
C GLU A 99 6.44 -4.01 -14.63
N LYS A 100 7.07 -4.52 -15.70
CA LYS A 100 8.14 -5.53 -15.59
C LYS A 100 9.41 -5.00 -14.91
N ASP A 101 9.80 -3.77 -15.24
CA ASP A 101 10.99 -3.14 -14.67
C ASP A 101 10.72 -2.71 -13.23
N LEU A 102 9.47 -2.32 -12.96
CA LEU A 102 9.00 -1.94 -11.63
C LEU A 102 8.99 -3.14 -10.67
N GLU A 103 8.58 -4.33 -11.12
CA GLU A 103 8.61 -5.56 -10.33
C GLU A 103 10.02 -5.88 -9.79
N GLN A 104 11.06 -5.62 -10.58
CA GLN A 104 12.46 -5.86 -10.18
C GLN A 104 13.05 -4.72 -9.35
N GLY A 105 12.77 -3.47 -9.71
CA GLY A 105 13.41 -2.29 -9.12
C GLY A 105 12.69 -1.69 -7.91
N ALA A 106 11.37 -1.84 -7.79
CA ALA A 106 10.59 -1.19 -6.74
C ALA A 106 10.48 -2.01 -5.45
N ALA A 107 10.64 -3.34 -5.50
CA ALA A 107 10.56 -4.19 -4.31
C ALA A 107 11.60 -3.83 -3.22
N PRO A 108 12.89 -3.56 -3.55
CA PRO A 108 13.86 -3.06 -2.57
C PRO A 108 13.45 -1.70 -1.98
N LEU A 109 12.86 -0.81 -2.78
CA LEU A 109 12.41 0.50 -2.33
C LEU A 109 11.26 0.39 -1.33
N CYS A 110 10.26 -0.44 -1.61
CA CYS A 110 9.16 -0.73 -0.68
C CYS A 110 9.69 -1.36 0.62
N THR A 111 10.64 -2.28 0.53
CA THR A 111 11.26 -2.90 1.71
C THR A 111 12.03 -1.88 2.55
N LEU A 112 12.70 -0.92 1.91
CA LEU A 112 13.42 0.14 2.62
C LEU A 112 12.43 1.07 3.34
N LEU A 113 11.34 1.46 2.68
CA LEU A 113 10.27 2.25 3.30
C LEU A 113 9.67 1.54 4.52
N ARG A 114 9.45 0.23 4.45
CA ARG A 114 8.99 -0.58 5.59
C ARG A 114 9.95 -0.55 6.78
N LYS A 115 11.24 -0.84 6.53
CA LYS A 115 12.29 -0.76 7.57
C LYS A 115 12.38 0.63 8.18
N VAL A 116 12.28 1.67 7.35
CA VAL A 116 12.30 3.06 7.79
C VAL A 116 11.08 3.37 8.66
N TYR A 117 9.88 2.89 8.31
CA TYR A 117 8.68 3.08 9.12
C TYR A 117 8.76 2.39 10.49
N GLU A 118 9.30 1.18 10.54
CA GLU A 118 9.50 0.44 11.80
C GLU A 118 10.39 1.21 12.77
N LEU A 119 11.45 1.84 12.26
CA LEU A 119 12.44 2.59 13.05
C LEU A 119 12.09 4.06 13.27
N ALA A 120 11.09 4.59 12.57
CA ALA A 120 10.71 6.00 12.60
C ALA A 120 10.00 6.38 13.91
N ASP A 121 10.27 7.62 14.37
CA ASP A 121 9.51 8.28 15.44
C ASP A 121 8.09 8.65 14.97
N GLY A 122 7.18 8.90 15.93
CA GLY A 122 5.77 9.21 15.65
C GLY A 122 5.54 10.35 14.64
N ASP A 123 6.38 11.40 14.68
CA ASP A 123 6.29 12.52 13.74
C ASP A 123 6.63 12.12 12.30
N VAL A 124 7.57 11.20 12.10
CA VAL A 124 7.98 10.71 10.78
C VAL A 124 6.96 9.67 10.28
N ARG A 125 6.41 8.85 11.18
CA ARG A 125 5.31 7.91 10.86
C ARG A 125 4.08 8.64 10.36
N GLY A 126 3.66 9.72 11.05
CA GLY A 126 2.52 10.53 10.63
C GLY A 126 2.71 11.16 9.24
N GLU A 127 3.93 11.59 8.91
CA GLU A 127 4.24 12.09 7.57
C GLU A 127 4.24 10.98 6.51
N MET A 128 4.77 9.79 6.82
CA MET A 128 4.68 8.62 5.93
C MET A 128 3.23 8.23 5.65
N GLN A 129 2.40 8.17 6.69
CA GLN A 129 0.97 7.91 6.56
C GLN A 129 0.30 8.97 5.69
N GLY A 130 0.56 10.25 5.92
CA GLY A 130 -0.02 11.34 5.11
C GLY A 130 0.44 11.39 3.64
N LEU A 131 1.61 10.82 3.32
CA LEU A 131 2.13 10.77 1.95
C LEU A 131 1.69 9.53 1.16
N LEU A 132 1.54 8.39 1.82
CA LEU A 132 1.32 7.09 1.16
C LEU A 132 -0.13 6.58 1.29
N LEU A 133 -0.84 6.91 2.37
CA LEU A 133 -2.23 6.50 2.54
C LEU A 133 -3.18 7.42 1.75
N PRO A 134 -4.34 6.91 1.31
CA PRO A 134 -5.35 7.74 0.64
C PRO A 134 -5.80 8.92 1.50
N THR A 135 -5.82 10.10 0.89
CA THR A 135 -6.31 11.33 1.52
C THR A 135 -7.81 11.51 1.30
N GLU A 136 -8.44 12.43 2.01
CA GLU A 136 -9.86 12.81 1.78
C GLU A 136 -10.14 13.24 0.32
N HIS A 137 -9.13 13.76 -0.37
CA HIS A 137 -9.27 14.09 -1.80
C HIS A 137 -9.36 12.83 -2.68
N ASP A 138 -8.61 11.78 -2.33
CA ASP A 138 -8.63 10.50 -3.05
C ASP A 138 -9.97 9.78 -2.89
N ARG A 139 -10.66 9.99 -1.77
CA ARG A 139 -11.99 9.42 -1.46
C ARG A 139 -13.15 10.09 -2.20
N ARG A 140 -12.89 11.10 -3.05
CA ARG A 140 -13.93 11.68 -3.93
C ARG A 140 -14.35 10.75 -5.06
N LYS A 141 -13.53 9.76 -5.38
CA LYS A 141 -13.77 8.71 -6.37
C LYS A 141 -13.48 7.36 -5.71
N PRO A 142 -13.88 6.23 -6.32
CA PRO A 142 -13.47 4.92 -5.83
C PRO A 142 -11.95 4.82 -5.72
N LEU A 143 -11.47 4.27 -4.60
CA LEU A 143 -10.05 4.16 -4.33
C LEU A 143 -9.35 3.35 -5.43
N GLY A 144 -8.24 3.89 -5.94
CA GLY A 144 -7.52 3.32 -7.07
C GLY A 144 -7.88 3.91 -8.43
N GLN A 145 -8.91 4.75 -8.57
CA GLN A 145 -9.22 5.45 -9.84
C GLN A 145 -8.54 6.83 -9.97
N GLY A 146 -7.94 7.33 -8.89
CA GLY A 146 -7.23 8.61 -8.86
C GLY A 146 -5.87 8.61 -9.57
N SER A 147 -5.30 9.81 -9.71
CA SER A 147 -3.94 10.04 -10.22
C SER A 147 -2.90 10.26 -9.11
N SER A 148 -3.27 10.06 -7.85
CA SER A 148 -2.35 10.12 -6.70
C SER A 148 -1.44 8.88 -6.63
N ILE A 149 -0.36 8.99 -5.87
CA ILE A 149 0.53 7.86 -5.61
C ILE A 149 -0.21 6.73 -4.88
N SER A 150 -1.04 7.07 -3.89
CA SER A 150 -1.90 6.12 -3.17
C SER A 150 -2.79 5.34 -4.14
N ALA A 151 -3.50 6.02 -5.05
CA ALA A 151 -4.32 5.37 -6.07
C ALA A 151 -3.52 4.48 -7.03
N ARG A 152 -2.32 4.90 -7.45
CA ARG A 152 -1.42 4.06 -8.27
C ARG A 152 -0.98 2.80 -7.54
N LEU A 153 -0.53 2.93 -6.29
CA LEU A 153 -0.12 1.80 -5.45
C LEU A 153 -1.26 0.80 -5.26
N LEU A 154 -2.48 1.28 -5.02
CA LEU A 154 -3.67 0.43 -4.93
C LEU A 154 -3.96 -0.34 -6.22
N ARG A 155 -3.85 0.30 -7.39
CA ARG A 155 -3.99 -0.42 -8.68
C ARG A 155 -2.92 -1.49 -8.87
N MET A 156 -1.70 -1.21 -8.44
CA MET A 156 -0.59 -2.16 -8.52
C MET A 156 -0.83 -3.36 -7.59
N CYS A 157 -1.50 -3.18 -6.45
CA CYS A 157 -1.93 -4.30 -5.62
C CYS A 157 -2.92 -5.23 -6.34
N GLY A 158 -3.69 -4.72 -7.30
CA GLY A 158 -4.59 -5.52 -8.12
C GLY A 158 -3.95 -6.15 -9.36
N SER A 159 -2.73 -5.77 -9.74
CA SER A 159 -2.12 -6.20 -11.01
C SER A 159 -1.58 -7.64 -10.92
N PRO A 160 -1.97 -8.55 -11.84
CA PRO A 160 -1.47 -9.91 -11.86
C PRO A 160 -0.02 -10.01 -12.37
N LEU A 161 0.50 -8.95 -13.00
CA LEU A 161 1.85 -8.91 -13.56
C LEU A 161 2.92 -8.58 -12.51
N LEU A 162 2.50 -8.21 -11.30
CA LEU A 162 3.34 -7.68 -10.23
C LEU A 162 3.23 -8.49 -8.91
N PRO A 163 3.46 -9.81 -8.90
CA PRO A 163 3.17 -10.65 -7.73
C PRO A 163 4.01 -10.30 -6.49
N SER A 164 5.32 -10.04 -6.64
CA SER A 164 6.21 -9.67 -5.56
C SER A 164 5.96 -8.23 -5.11
N LEU A 165 5.74 -7.32 -6.06
CA LEU A 165 5.53 -5.92 -5.73
C LEU A 165 4.17 -5.69 -5.05
N ARG A 166 3.11 -6.36 -5.51
CA ARG A 166 1.79 -6.36 -4.83
C ARG A 166 1.94 -6.73 -3.35
N GLU A 167 2.66 -7.82 -3.09
CA GLU A 167 2.85 -8.33 -1.73
C GLU A 167 3.61 -7.33 -0.87
N ASN A 168 4.68 -6.72 -1.42
CA ASN A 168 5.46 -5.71 -0.71
C ASN A 168 4.70 -4.41 -0.46
N ILE A 169 3.89 -3.95 -1.42
CA ILE A 169 3.05 -2.75 -1.25
C ILE A 169 1.95 -3.03 -0.22
N SER A 170 1.29 -4.19 -0.28
CA SER A 170 0.23 -4.54 0.67
C SER A 170 0.77 -4.65 2.09
N ASN A 171 1.95 -5.27 2.26
CA ASN A 171 2.66 -5.29 3.54
C ASN A 171 3.02 -3.88 4.04
N LEU A 172 3.50 -3.00 3.16
CA LEU A 172 3.79 -1.60 3.50
C LEU A 172 2.53 -0.88 3.97
N LEU A 173 1.42 -0.97 3.23
CA LEU A 173 0.15 -0.34 3.59
C LEU A 173 -0.44 -0.90 4.90
N TYR A 174 -0.24 -2.19 5.16
CA TYR A 174 -0.65 -2.83 6.41
C TYR A 174 0.20 -2.36 7.61
N GLU A 175 1.52 -2.23 7.44
CA GLU A 175 2.39 -1.65 8.47
C GLU A 175 2.06 -0.18 8.74
N LEU A 176 1.78 0.61 7.70
CA LEU A 176 1.31 1.99 7.82
C LEU A 176 -0.04 2.10 8.56
N SER A 177 -0.83 1.03 8.56
CA SER A 177 -2.10 0.92 9.29
C SER A 177 -1.93 0.29 10.68
N ASP A 178 -0.73 0.39 11.25
CA ASP A 178 -0.37 -0.14 12.57
C ASP A 178 -0.58 -1.66 12.74
N LYS A 179 -0.57 -2.41 11.64
CA LYS A 179 -0.86 -3.86 11.61
C LYS A 179 -2.25 -4.21 12.15
N ASP A 180 -3.19 -3.28 12.05
CA ASP A 180 -4.58 -3.50 12.43
C ASP A 180 -5.43 -3.76 11.17
N PRO A 181 -6.09 -4.93 11.04
CA PRO A 181 -6.92 -5.24 9.87
C PRO A 181 -8.09 -4.27 9.69
N GLU A 182 -8.67 -3.73 10.76
CA GLU A 182 -9.81 -2.81 10.66
C GLU A 182 -9.37 -1.46 10.07
N ARG A 183 -8.29 -0.88 10.62
CA ARG A 183 -7.69 0.35 10.07
C ARG A 183 -7.19 0.16 8.65
N PHE A 184 -6.64 -1.01 8.34
CA PHE A 184 -6.17 -1.33 6.99
C PHE A 184 -7.33 -1.32 5.98
N VAL A 185 -8.45 -1.98 6.30
CA VAL A 185 -9.65 -1.96 5.46
C VAL A 185 -10.21 -0.55 5.33
N TYR A 186 -10.25 0.24 6.40
CA TYR A 186 -10.71 1.63 6.34
C TYR A 186 -9.84 2.52 5.44
N ASN A 187 -8.52 2.36 5.51
CA ASN A 187 -7.57 3.19 4.74
C ASN A 187 -7.52 2.81 3.27
N VAL A 188 -7.53 1.51 2.95
CA VAL A 188 -7.24 0.97 1.61
C VAL A 188 -8.51 0.59 0.85
N GLY A 189 -9.61 0.33 1.57
CA GLY A 189 -10.86 -0.21 1.04
C GLY A 189 -10.83 -1.74 0.97
N TYR A 190 -11.98 -2.37 1.21
CA TYR A 190 -12.09 -3.83 1.27
C TYR A 190 -11.69 -4.53 -0.04
N GLY A 191 -12.01 -3.94 -1.19
CA GLY A 191 -11.68 -4.52 -2.50
C GLY A 191 -10.17 -4.78 -2.67
N HIS A 192 -9.34 -3.85 -2.22
CA HIS A 192 -7.88 -3.96 -2.29
C HIS A 192 -7.28 -4.74 -1.12
N ALA A 193 -7.90 -4.66 0.07
CA ALA A 193 -7.41 -5.32 1.28
C ALA A 193 -7.71 -6.83 1.34
N SER A 194 -8.85 -7.27 0.80
CA SER A 194 -9.35 -8.65 0.91
C SER A 194 -8.36 -9.70 0.43
N GLY A 195 -7.70 -9.47 -0.70
CA GLY A 195 -6.71 -10.40 -1.26
C GLY A 195 -5.49 -10.62 -0.36
N PHE A 196 -5.04 -9.57 0.33
CA PHE A 196 -3.91 -9.62 1.26
C PHE A 196 -4.30 -10.26 2.60
N LEU A 197 -5.46 -9.91 3.15
CA LEU A 197 -5.96 -10.49 4.41
C LEU A 197 -6.16 -12.00 4.28
N LEU A 198 -6.71 -12.44 3.14
CA LEU A 198 -6.90 -13.85 2.84
C LEU A 198 -5.57 -14.60 2.71
N SER A 199 -4.57 -14.04 2.02
CA SER A 199 -3.27 -14.70 1.85
C SER A 199 -2.50 -14.84 3.18
N HIS A 200 -2.71 -13.93 4.12
CA HIS A 200 -2.07 -13.95 5.44
C HIS A 200 -2.89 -14.66 6.53
N ASN A 201 -4.02 -15.27 6.18
CA ASN A 201 -4.97 -15.89 7.13
C ASN A 201 -5.41 -14.93 8.25
N ILE A 202 -5.50 -13.64 7.95
CA ILE A 202 -6.01 -12.64 8.89
C ILE A 202 -7.53 -12.62 8.75
N ALA A 203 -8.24 -12.78 9.86
CA ALA A 203 -9.69 -12.74 9.85
C ALA A 203 -10.16 -11.38 9.32
N VAL A 204 -10.97 -11.42 8.27
CA VAL A 204 -11.61 -10.22 7.74
C VAL A 204 -12.59 -9.72 8.80
N PRO A 205 -12.50 -8.45 9.24
CA PRO A 205 -13.51 -7.87 10.10
C PRO A 205 -14.83 -7.80 9.35
N VAL A 206 -15.77 -8.68 9.67
CA VAL A 206 -17.14 -8.68 9.13
C VAL A 206 -17.91 -7.43 9.55
N ASP A 207 -17.51 -6.78 10.65
CA ASP A 207 -18.11 -5.54 11.17
C ASP A 207 -17.43 -4.26 10.64
N GLY A 208 -16.35 -4.37 9.87
CA GLY A 208 -15.70 -3.21 9.22
C GLY A 208 -16.58 -2.56 8.13
N VAL A 209 -17.72 -3.19 7.81
CA VAL A 209 -18.78 -2.66 6.96
C VAL A 209 -19.75 -1.75 7.76
N SER A 210 -19.62 -1.68 9.08
CA SER A 210 -20.62 -1.07 9.96
C SER A 210 -20.06 -0.32 11.18
N GLN A 211 -18.75 -0.28 11.41
CA GLN A 211 -18.21 0.48 12.53
C GLN A 211 -17.89 1.94 12.15
N GLU A 212 -18.63 2.82 12.81
CA GLU A 212 -18.37 4.24 13.03
C GLU A 212 -16.94 4.45 13.56
N ILE A 213 -15.94 4.47 12.67
CA ILE A 213 -14.79 5.33 12.93
C ILE A 213 -15.38 6.75 12.97
N PRO A 214 -15.10 7.56 14.00
CA PRO A 214 -15.69 8.89 14.15
C PRO A 214 -15.04 9.86 13.16
N SER A 215 -15.14 9.58 11.87
CA SER A 215 -14.91 10.53 10.79
C SER A 215 -16.22 11.26 10.53
N SER A 216 -16.13 12.58 10.37
CA SER A 216 -17.29 13.44 10.08
C SER A 216 -18.02 13.06 8.79
N ASP A 217 -17.36 12.28 7.92
CA ASP A 217 -17.85 11.88 6.62
C ASP A 217 -17.94 10.35 6.54
N PRO A 218 -19.11 9.78 6.25
CA PRO A 218 -19.30 8.35 6.15
C PRO A 218 -18.68 7.82 4.84
N VAL A 219 -17.90 6.73 4.92
CA VAL A 219 -17.13 6.16 3.80
C VAL A 219 -17.68 4.78 3.44
N ASN A 220 -17.82 4.49 2.15
CA ASN A 220 -18.20 3.18 1.67
C ASN A 220 -17.04 2.19 1.89
N PRO A 221 -17.24 1.10 2.66
CA PRO A 221 -16.19 0.15 3.01
C PRO A 221 -15.69 -0.67 1.80
N VAL A 222 -16.50 -0.81 0.75
CA VAL A 222 -16.15 -1.57 -0.46
C VAL A 222 -15.27 -0.75 -1.39
N THR A 223 -15.73 0.45 -1.75
CA THR A 223 -15.07 1.35 -2.72
C THR A 223 -14.05 2.29 -2.07
N GLY A 224 -14.15 2.49 -0.75
CA GLY A 224 -13.39 3.49 0.01
C GLY A 224 -13.75 4.94 -0.32
N GLN A 225 -14.80 5.15 -1.13
CA GLN A 225 -15.30 6.46 -1.54
C GLN A 225 -16.16 7.07 -0.42
N ASN A 226 -16.15 8.40 -0.32
CA ASN A 226 -17.05 9.12 0.57
C ASN A 226 -18.49 8.97 0.05
N LEU A 227 -19.41 8.51 0.90
CA LEU A 227 -20.81 8.24 0.54
C LEU A 227 -21.53 9.48 -0.01
N ALA A 228 -21.15 10.68 0.44
CA ALA A 228 -21.74 11.93 -0.06
C ALA A 228 -21.33 12.27 -1.52
N MET A 229 -20.29 11.62 -2.04
CA MET A 229 -19.74 11.81 -3.37
C MET A 229 -20.01 10.62 -4.30
N GLU A 230 -20.62 9.54 -3.80
CA GLU A 230 -21.08 8.46 -4.65
C GLU A 230 -22.19 9.03 -5.54
N SER A 231 -22.01 8.90 -6.87
CA SER A 231 -23.13 9.13 -7.76
C SER A 231 -24.14 8.03 -7.48
N ASP A 232 -25.40 8.43 -7.33
CA ASP A 232 -26.51 7.50 -7.55
C ASP A 232 -26.47 7.13 -9.04
N ASP A 233 -25.58 6.20 -9.41
CA ASP A 233 -25.45 5.60 -10.75
C ASP A 233 -26.71 4.79 -11.14
N HIS A 234 -27.83 5.03 -10.48
CA HIS A 234 -29.16 4.69 -10.93
C HIS A 234 -29.62 5.55 -12.11
N ASP A 235 -29.06 6.75 -12.33
CA ASP A 235 -29.48 7.66 -13.41
C ASP A 235 -28.98 7.24 -14.82
N GLY A 236 -27.99 6.35 -14.90
CA GLY A 236 -27.34 5.93 -16.16
C GLY A 236 -27.70 4.52 -16.64
N LEU A 237 -28.35 3.71 -15.80
CA LEU A 237 -28.84 2.40 -16.20
C LEU A 237 -30.19 2.59 -16.91
N PRO A 238 -30.37 2.03 -18.12
CA PRO A 238 -31.70 2.05 -18.74
C PRO A 238 -32.68 1.37 -17.78
N GLU A 239 -33.80 2.02 -17.50
CA GLU A 239 -34.88 1.41 -16.71
C GLU A 239 -35.22 0.06 -17.34
N MET A 240 -34.91 -1.02 -16.61
CA MET A 240 -35.17 -2.37 -17.10
C MET A 240 -36.68 -2.53 -17.32
N THR A 241 -37.03 -3.12 -18.46
CA THR A 241 -38.42 -3.49 -18.72
C THR A 241 -38.86 -4.57 -17.73
N ASP A 242 -40.17 -4.69 -17.48
CA ASP A 242 -40.66 -5.66 -16.50
C ASP A 242 -40.34 -7.12 -16.89
N GLU A 243 -40.27 -7.43 -18.19
CA GLU A 243 -39.83 -8.74 -18.69
C GLU A 243 -38.33 -9.00 -18.40
N GLU A 244 -37.49 -7.96 -18.48
CA GLU A 244 -36.06 -8.07 -18.12
C GLU A 244 -35.88 -8.25 -16.61
N LYS A 245 -36.67 -7.54 -15.79
CA LYS A 245 -36.70 -7.72 -14.34
C LYS A 245 -37.10 -9.15 -13.96
N GLU A 246 -38.12 -9.72 -14.61
CA GLU A 246 -38.54 -11.10 -14.38
C GLU A 246 -37.42 -12.10 -14.74
N ARG A 247 -36.75 -11.91 -15.89
CA ARG A 247 -35.60 -12.74 -16.29
C ARG A 247 -34.40 -12.62 -15.35
N GLU A 248 -34.11 -11.44 -14.83
CA GLU A 248 -33.06 -11.26 -13.82
C GLU A 248 -33.44 -11.85 -12.47
N ALA A 249 -34.70 -11.74 -12.06
CA ALA A 249 -35.22 -12.38 -10.85
C ALA A 249 -35.10 -13.91 -10.93
N GLU A 250 -35.41 -14.52 -12.08
CA GLU A 250 -35.20 -15.95 -12.33
C GLU A 250 -33.72 -16.35 -12.24
N ARG A 251 -32.82 -15.54 -12.82
CA ARG A 251 -31.36 -15.78 -12.73
C ARG A 251 -30.86 -15.71 -11.29
N LEU A 252 -31.30 -14.72 -10.53
CA LEU A 252 -30.96 -14.57 -9.12
C LEU A 252 -31.52 -15.73 -8.28
N PHE A 253 -32.75 -16.15 -8.55
CA PHE A 253 -33.39 -17.29 -7.89
C PHE A 253 -32.54 -18.56 -8.03
N VAL A 254 -32.11 -18.88 -9.25
CA VAL A 254 -31.23 -20.05 -9.51
C VAL A 254 -29.87 -19.89 -8.82
N LEU A 255 -29.34 -18.66 -8.73
CA LEU A 255 -28.07 -18.39 -8.04
C LEU A 255 -28.19 -18.65 -6.54
N PHE A 256 -29.27 -18.20 -5.90
CA PHE A 256 -29.55 -18.48 -4.48
C PHE A 256 -29.77 -19.98 -4.22
N GLU A 257 -30.50 -20.69 -5.08
CA GLU A 257 -30.66 -22.14 -4.94
C GLU A 257 -29.32 -22.88 -5.06
N ARG A 258 -28.46 -22.49 -6.01
CA ARG A 258 -27.12 -23.07 -6.17
C ARG A 258 -26.23 -22.78 -4.96
N LEU A 259 -26.32 -21.58 -4.40
CA LEU A 259 -25.54 -21.16 -3.23
C LEU A 259 -26.04 -21.85 -1.94
N LYS A 260 -27.35 -22.10 -1.83
CA LYS A 260 -27.95 -22.93 -0.78
C LYS A 260 -27.50 -24.39 -0.93
N ALA A 261 -27.41 -24.91 -2.16
CA ALA A 261 -26.96 -26.26 -2.44
C ALA A 261 -25.47 -26.50 -2.17
N THR A 262 -24.61 -25.48 -2.26
CA THR A 262 -23.18 -25.59 -1.89
C THR A 262 -22.96 -25.61 -0.38
N GLY A 263 -23.95 -25.25 0.44
CA GLY A 263 -23.94 -25.43 1.90
C GLY A 263 -22.94 -24.56 2.67
N VAL A 264 -22.30 -23.59 2.01
CA VAL A 264 -21.27 -22.71 2.61
C VAL A 264 -21.89 -21.51 3.32
N VAL A 265 -23.10 -21.08 2.94
CA VAL A 265 -23.82 -19.96 3.55
C VAL A 265 -25.32 -20.28 3.58
N ASP A 266 -25.97 -20.19 4.75
CA ASP A 266 -27.43 -20.32 4.88
C ASP A 266 -28.10 -18.99 4.54
N VAL A 267 -28.32 -18.77 3.25
CA VAL A 267 -28.98 -17.55 2.75
C VAL A 267 -30.45 -17.86 2.51
N LYS A 268 -31.33 -17.16 3.23
CA LYS A 268 -32.78 -17.19 2.97
C LYS A 268 -33.07 -16.53 1.63
N ASN A 269 -33.85 -17.19 0.79
CA ASN A 269 -34.23 -16.62 -0.49
C ASN A 269 -35.23 -15.47 -0.23
N PRO A 270 -34.99 -14.25 -0.74
CA PRO A 270 -35.89 -13.12 -0.50
C PRO A 270 -37.34 -13.40 -0.96
N VAL A 271 -37.57 -14.32 -1.90
CA VAL A 271 -38.92 -14.75 -2.32
C VAL A 271 -39.62 -15.62 -1.26
N GLU A 272 -38.87 -16.40 -0.49
CA GLU A 272 -39.41 -17.18 0.64
C GLU A 272 -39.87 -16.23 1.77
N ASP A 273 -39.09 -15.17 2.06
CA ASP A 273 -39.42 -14.16 3.07
C ASP A 273 -40.71 -13.36 2.74
N TYR A 274 -41.06 -13.19 1.45
CA TYR A 274 -42.33 -12.56 1.05
C TYR A 274 -43.55 -13.47 1.30
N ARG A 275 -43.38 -14.79 1.26
CA ARG A 275 -44.46 -15.75 1.55
C ARG A 275 -44.70 -15.91 3.05
N ASP A 276 -43.66 -15.77 3.87
CA ASP A 276 -43.76 -15.88 5.33
C ASP A 276 -44.34 -14.61 6.00
N LYS A 277 -44.49 -13.51 5.26
CA LYS A 277 -45.02 -12.22 5.75
C LYS A 277 -46.47 -11.92 5.33
N GLN A 278 -47.15 -12.83 4.63
CA GLN A 278 -48.60 -12.80 4.37
C GLN A 278 -49.34 -13.75 5.31
#